data_AF-A0A369THA2-F1
#
_entry.id   AF-A0A369THA2-F1
#
_cell.length_a   1.000
_cell.length_b   1.000
_cell.length_c   1.000
_cell.angle_alpha   90.00
_cell.angle_beta   90.00
_cell.angle_gamma   90.00
#
_symmetry.space_group_name_H-M   'P 1'
#
loop_
_entity.id
_entity.type
_entity.pdbx_description
1 polymer ?
#
loop_
_entity_poly.entity_id
_entity_poly.type
_entity_poly.pdbx_seq_one_letter_code
_entity_poly.pdbx_strand_id
1 'polypeptide(L)'
;MTPLKLTFDAIDEAAPGPKWAARWARSWPAYEAWFRARSGDSGPSRDASEKALARYMPELVPVYGRLVGLAGGSDRAARFLSTWCPPAYLGGCSLAAAASKKHVRLVRNYDLSPDLNEGFLLRSEWTGRAVMGMVEFLWGLSDGINDAGLSVALAYGGRSETGKGFGITTIVRYLLETCETVPQALKVLAKVPSHMAYNLVLADASGKTASVELSPGGGVTVMPRAIATNHQGGGTVADRPKFTRTYQRHTHLKKLNVKPRKLNRQFLKPPLLQDRYDAGFGTLFTAEYDPRARTLGLTLNGQRWDQSLDGFSEGRRVVDYAQARAAAIRPEVKAPTWIEVDWSQAAHVDWSAVARDFAAGTNRDITSYLPGAERHPKKTACPSWH
;
A
#
# COMPACT_ATOMS: atom_id res chain seq x y z
N MET A 1 25.91 0.67 -3.99
CA MET A 1 24.77 0.29 -3.12
C MET A 1 23.81 1.46 -3.09
N THR A 2 22.53 1.25 -3.37
CA THR A 2 21.48 2.26 -3.17
C THR A 2 21.34 2.51 -1.66
N PRO A 3 21.23 3.77 -1.18
CA PRO A 3 21.05 4.02 0.23
C PRO A 3 19.65 3.55 0.67
N LEU A 4 19.58 2.57 1.59
CA LEU A 4 18.34 2.09 2.20
C LEU A 4 17.74 3.12 3.19
N LYS A 5 17.55 4.36 2.75
CA LYS A 5 17.08 5.49 3.55
C LYS A 5 15.75 6.01 3.04
N LEU A 6 14.77 6.17 3.92
CA LEU A 6 13.49 6.79 3.61
C LEU A 6 13.30 8.03 4.49
N THR A 7 12.85 9.13 3.86
CA THR A 7 12.43 10.33 4.58
C THR A 7 10.92 10.28 4.78
N PHE A 8 10.49 10.28 6.04
CA PHE A 8 9.11 10.46 6.45
C PHE A 8 8.86 11.93 6.77
N ASP A 9 7.88 12.53 6.09
CA ASP A 9 7.37 13.87 6.35
C ASP A 9 5.97 13.75 6.97
N ALA A 10 5.74 14.40 8.11
CA ALA A 10 4.42 14.60 8.71
C ALA A 10 3.98 16.05 8.49
N ILE A 11 2.84 16.24 7.83
CA ILE A 11 2.33 17.55 7.37
C ILE A 11 0.88 17.73 7.77
N ASP A 12 0.53 18.94 8.22
CA ASP A 12 -0.83 19.41 8.41
C ASP A 12 -1.18 20.41 7.30
N GLU A 13 -2.15 20.06 6.46
CA GLU A 13 -2.71 20.97 5.46
C GLU A 13 -4.22 20.74 5.32
N ALA A 14 -4.99 21.57 6.06
CA ALA A 14 -6.44 21.50 6.16
C ALA A 14 -7.16 21.48 4.80
N ALA A 15 -6.66 22.17 3.76
CA ALA A 15 -7.24 22.15 2.42
C ALA A 15 -6.13 22.18 1.34
N PRO A 16 -6.25 21.45 0.20
CA PRO A 16 -5.14 21.23 -0.72
C PRO A 16 -4.41 22.51 -1.11
N GLY A 17 -3.11 22.63 -0.82
CA GLY A 17 -2.45 23.93 -0.84
C GLY A 17 -0.97 23.88 -1.19
N PRO A 18 -0.19 24.89 -0.76
CA PRO A 18 1.24 24.98 -1.06
C PRO A 18 2.06 23.78 -0.56
N LYS A 19 1.70 23.13 0.56
CA LYS A 19 2.42 21.96 1.07
C LYS A 19 2.18 20.75 0.17
N TRP A 20 0.93 20.53 -0.26
CA TRP A 20 0.61 19.52 -1.27
C TRP A 20 1.24 19.84 -2.63
N ALA A 21 1.27 21.10 -3.08
CA ALA A 21 1.92 21.47 -4.33
C ALA A 21 3.43 21.21 -4.31
N ALA A 22 4.11 21.48 -3.18
CA ALA A 22 5.51 21.11 -2.99
C ALA A 22 5.72 19.59 -2.99
N ARG A 23 4.79 18.83 -2.42
CA ARG A 23 4.76 17.36 -2.47
C ARG A 23 4.62 16.84 -3.90
N TRP A 24 3.67 17.40 -4.67
CA TRP A 24 3.47 17.12 -6.08
C TRP A 24 4.77 17.38 -6.87
N ALA A 25 5.36 18.57 -6.74
CA ALA A 25 6.60 18.91 -7.45
C ALA A 25 7.77 17.95 -7.17
N ARG A 26 7.89 17.45 -5.93
CA ARG A 26 8.92 16.46 -5.55
C ARG A 26 8.67 15.07 -6.15
N SER A 27 7.43 14.59 -6.14
CA SER A 27 7.11 13.18 -6.38
C SER A 27 6.48 12.90 -7.74
N TRP A 28 5.87 13.89 -8.39
CA TRP A 28 5.21 13.75 -9.69
C TRP A 28 6.14 13.22 -10.79
N PRO A 29 7.40 13.66 -10.96
CA PRO A 29 8.26 13.15 -12.05
C PRO A 29 8.44 11.62 -12.03
N ALA A 30 8.50 11.01 -10.84
CA ALA A 30 8.57 9.56 -10.69
C ALA A 30 7.23 8.87 -11.00
N TYR A 31 6.11 9.43 -10.50
CA TYR A 31 4.77 8.91 -10.79
C TYR A 31 4.38 9.06 -12.27
N GLU A 32 4.79 10.14 -12.93
CA GLU A 32 4.55 10.36 -14.36
C GLU A 32 5.31 9.36 -15.22
N ALA A 33 6.59 9.13 -14.90
CA ALA A 33 7.41 8.11 -15.56
C ALA A 33 6.80 6.70 -15.38
N TRP A 34 6.38 6.36 -14.15
CA TRP A 34 5.67 5.11 -13.85
C TRP A 34 4.35 4.98 -14.63
N PHE A 35 3.52 6.02 -14.63
CA PHE A 35 2.20 6.03 -15.27
C PHE A 35 2.33 5.81 -16.78
N ARG A 36 3.26 6.50 -17.43
CA ARG A 36 3.57 6.32 -18.86
C ARG A 36 4.12 4.93 -19.16
N ALA A 37 5.10 4.45 -18.39
CA ALA A 37 5.70 3.12 -18.57
C ALA A 37 4.72 1.95 -18.33
N ARG A 38 3.59 2.20 -17.67
CA ARG A 38 2.53 1.23 -17.42
C ARG A 38 1.27 1.47 -18.29
N SER A 39 1.42 2.15 -19.42
CA SER A 39 0.33 2.41 -20.38
C SER A 39 -0.86 3.20 -19.81
N GLY A 40 -0.63 4.03 -18.77
CA GLY A 40 -1.66 4.88 -18.18
C GLY A 40 -2.24 5.91 -19.16
N ASP A 41 -1.43 6.38 -20.13
CA ASP A 41 -1.88 7.24 -21.22
C ASP A 41 -2.90 6.53 -22.15
N SER A 42 -2.97 5.19 -22.13
CA SER A 42 -3.97 4.36 -22.84
C SER A 42 -5.22 4.05 -22.00
N GLY A 43 -5.28 4.51 -20.75
CA GLY A 43 -6.44 4.37 -19.86
C GLY A 43 -7.61 5.30 -20.25
N PRO A 44 -8.68 5.38 -19.43
CA PRO A 44 -9.82 6.26 -19.67
C PRO A 44 -9.42 7.73 -19.92
N SER A 45 -10.21 8.45 -20.72
CA SER A 45 -10.04 9.90 -20.92
C SER A 45 -10.34 10.68 -19.64
N ARG A 46 -9.87 11.93 -19.57
CA ARG A 46 -10.20 12.86 -18.48
C ARG A 46 -11.71 12.98 -18.24
N ASP A 47 -12.49 13.22 -19.29
CA ASP A 47 -13.96 13.30 -19.21
C ASP A 47 -14.59 12.02 -18.62
N ALA A 48 -14.13 10.84 -19.06
CA ALA A 48 -14.62 9.57 -18.53
C ALA A 48 -14.27 9.37 -17.05
N SER A 49 -13.09 9.85 -16.64
CA SER A 49 -12.62 9.83 -15.25
C SER A 49 -13.37 10.82 -14.35
N GLU A 50 -13.61 12.04 -14.82
CA GLU A 50 -14.39 13.06 -14.12
C GLU A 50 -15.86 12.62 -13.93
N LYS A 51 -16.48 12.05 -14.98
CA LYS A 51 -17.82 11.44 -14.92
C LYS A 51 -17.87 10.24 -13.96
N ALA A 52 -16.82 9.42 -13.90
CA ALA A 52 -16.75 8.33 -12.93
C ALA A 52 -16.67 8.87 -11.50
N LEU A 53 -15.83 9.87 -11.24
CA LEU A 53 -15.68 10.47 -9.92
C LEU A 53 -17.02 11.08 -9.44
N ALA A 54 -17.66 11.89 -10.28
CA ALA A 54 -18.98 12.47 -9.99
C ALA A 54 -20.08 11.43 -9.76
N ARG A 55 -20.01 10.25 -10.39
CA ARG A 55 -20.99 9.17 -10.22
C ARG A 55 -20.83 8.41 -8.89
N TYR A 56 -19.59 8.15 -8.47
CA TYR A 56 -19.30 7.20 -7.39
C TYR A 56 -18.82 7.86 -6.09
N MET A 57 -18.17 9.03 -6.18
CA MET A 57 -17.56 9.76 -5.06
C MET A 57 -17.74 11.29 -5.24
N PRO A 58 -18.98 11.80 -5.42
CA PRO A 58 -19.24 13.20 -5.78
C PRO A 58 -18.66 14.21 -4.78
N GLU A 59 -18.59 13.86 -3.50
CA GLU A 59 -18.03 14.68 -2.41
C GLU A 59 -16.53 14.98 -2.61
N LEU A 60 -15.81 14.16 -3.38
CA LEU A 60 -14.40 14.40 -3.73
C LEU A 60 -14.20 15.24 -4.99
N VAL A 61 -15.25 15.54 -5.77
CA VAL A 61 -15.10 16.30 -7.03
C VAL A 61 -14.50 17.70 -6.80
N PRO A 62 -14.90 18.49 -5.78
CA PRO A 62 -14.27 19.79 -5.50
C PRO A 62 -12.79 19.66 -5.10
N VAL A 63 -12.46 18.65 -4.30
CA VAL A 63 -11.08 18.34 -3.85
C VAL A 63 -10.21 17.98 -5.05
N TYR A 64 -10.68 17.05 -5.89
CA TYR A 64 -10.03 16.66 -7.14
C TYR A 64 -9.80 17.86 -8.07
N GLY A 65 -10.81 18.70 -8.30
CA GLY A 65 -10.68 19.88 -9.16
C GLY A 65 -9.58 20.84 -8.66
N ARG A 66 -9.49 21.05 -7.35
CA ARG A 66 -8.44 21.87 -6.72
C ARG A 66 -7.05 21.23 -6.84
N LEU A 67 -6.92 19.92 -6.63
CA LEU A 67 -5.66 19.17 -6.81
C LEU A 67 -5.18 19.25 -8.27
N VAL A 68 -6.08 19.08 -9.23
CA VAL A 68 -5.78 19.21 -10.67
C VAL A 68 -5.32 20.63 -11.02
N GLY A 69 -5.98 21.66 -10.47
CA GLY A 69 -5.56 23.06 -10.64
C GLY A 69 -4.15 23.32 -10.10
N LEU A 70 -3.86 22.86 -8.87
CA LEU A 70 -2.53 22.97 -8.25
C LEU A 70 -1.44 22.17 -8.99
N ALA A 71 -1.81 21.07 -9.65
CA ALA A 71 -0.94 20.29 -10.51
C ALA A 71 -0.69 20.91 -11.90
N GLY A 72 -1.23 22.10 -12.18
CA GLY A 72 -1.10 22.80 -13.47
C GLY A 72 -2.12 22.39 -14.53
N GLY A 73 -3.17 21.65 -14.19
CA GLY A 73 -4.36 21.44 -15.02
C GLY A 73 -4.23 20.48 -16.21
N SER A 74 -3.09 19.82 -16.41
CA SER A 74 -2.84 18.94 -17.56
C SER A 74 -3.75 17.70 -17.61
N ASP A 75 -4.04 17.20 -18.82
CA ASP A 75 -4.84 15.97 -19.02
C ASP A 75 -4.27 14.76 -18.27
N ARG A 76 -2.94 14.55 -18.34
CA ARG A 76 -2.28 13.44 -17.64
C ARG A 76 -2.39 13.56 -16.12
N ALA A 77 -2.19 14.76 -15.55
CA ALA A 77 -2.35 14.98 -14.13
C ALA A 77 -3.80 14.72 -13.69
N ALA A 78 -4.78 15.21 -14.45
CA ALA A 78 -6.21 14.96 -14.21
C ALA A 78 -6.56 13.46 -14.25
N ARG A 79 -6.05 12.72 -15.23
CA ARG A 79 -6.28 11.27 -15.36
C ARG A 79 -5.60 10.50 -14.23
N PHE A 80 -4.35 10.80 -13.90
CA PHE A 80 -3.64 10.20 -12.77
C PHE A 80 -4.36 10.44 -11.44
N LEU A 81 -4.67 11.70 -11.11
CA LEU A 81 -5.30 12.08 -9.84
C LEU A 81 -6.69 11.48 -9.67
N SER A 82 -7.44 11.25 -10.76
CA SER A 82 -8.74 10.59 -10.69
C SER A 82 -8.65 9.16 -10.16
N THR A 83 -7.50 8.50 -10.38
CA THR A 83 -7.28 7.08 -10.14
C THR A 83 -8.36 6.17 -10.74
N TRP A 84 -8.99 6.57 -11.85
CA TRP A 84 -9.99 5.77 -12.55
C TRP A 84 -9.33 4.83 -13.56
N CYS A 85 -9.48 3.53 -13.36
CA CYS A 85 -8.75 2.45 -14.04
C CYS A 85 -7.23 2.72 -14.13
N PRO A 86 -6.53 2.94 -13.00
CA PRO A 86 -5.10 3.22 -13.01
C PRO A 86 -4.32 1.94 -13.36
N PRO A 87 -3.07 2.05 -13.83
CA PRO A 87 -2.25 0.88 -14.11
C PRO A 87 -1.96 0.04 -12.86
N ALA A 88 -1.85 -1.28 -13.02
CA ALA A 88 -1.70 -2.20 -11.89
C ALA A 88 -0.41 -1.97 -11.06
N TYR A 89 -0.54 -2.04 -9.74
CA TYR A 89 0.54 -1.89 -8.76
C TYR A 89 0.46 -2.92 -7.62
N LEU A 90 1.59 -3.16 -6.94
CA LEU A 90 1.78 -4.26 -5.99
C LEU A 90 2.42 -3.73 -4.69
N GLY A 91 2.07 -4.35 -3.55
CA GLY A 91 2.69 -4.08 -2.25
C GLY A 91 2.46 -5.20 -1.23
N GLY A 92 3.31 -5.29 -0.19
CA GLY A 92 3.16 -6.23 0.91
C GLY A 92 2.57 -5.56 2.15
N CYS A 93 1.64 -6.23 2.84
CA CYS A 93 1.12 -5.74 4.12
C CYS A 93 0.63 -6.89 5.00
N SER A 94 0.64 -6.66 6.32
CA SER A 94 -0.07 -7.45 7.33
C SER A 94 -1.08 -6.55 8.04
N LEU A 95 -2.32 -6.99 8.24
CA LEU A 95 -3.38 -6.20 8.90
C LEU A 95 -4.10 -7.00 10.00
N ALA A 96 -4.45 -6.34 11.10
CA ALA A 96 -5.43 -6.84 12.07
C ALA A 96 -6.13 -5.71 12.81
N ALA A 97 -7.40 -5.91 13.14
CA ALA A 97 -8.11 -5.15 14.15
C ALA A 97 -8.58 -6.05 15.29
N ALA A 98 -8.59 -5.51 16.50
CA ALA A 98 -9.07 -6.18 17.71
C ALA A 98 -9.87 -5.20 18.57
N ALA A 99 -10.98 -5.66 19.14
CA ALA A 99 -11.85 -4.86 20.00
C ALA A 99 -12.18 -5.56 21.32
N SER A 100 -12.58 -4.77 22.30
CA SER A 100 -13.16 -5.16 23.59
C SER A 100 -14.09 -4.05 24.07
N LYS A 101 -14.84 -4.27 25.16
CA LYS A 101 -15.79 -3.27 25.71
C LYS A 101 -15.21 -1.87 25.94
N LYS A 102 -13.88 -1.74 26.15
CA LYS A 102 -13.21 -0.45 26.46
C LYS A 102 -12.16 -0.01 25.44
N HIS A 103 -11.69 -0.89 24.57
CA HIS A 103 -10.55 -0.62 23.69
C HIS A 103 -10.76 -1.22 22.32
N VAL A 104 -10.29 -0.53 21.30
CA VAL A 104 -10.22 -1.01 19.92
C VAL A 104 -8.87 -0.57 19.35
N ARG A 105 -8.29 -1.41 18.50
CA ARG A 105 -7.06 -1.12 17.75
C ARG A 105 -7.17 -1.66 16.36
N LEU A 106 -6.65 -0.91 15.39
CA LEU A 106 -6.28 -1.40 14.08
C LEU A 106 -4.75 -1.29 13.97
N VAL A 107 -4.09 -2.31 13.43
CA VAL A 107 -2.63 -2.33 13.22
C VAL A 107 -2.29 -2.81 11.82
N ARG A 108 -1.37 -2.11 11.16
CA ARG A 108 -0.80 -2.46 9.84
C ARG A 108 0.72 -2.52 9.93
N ASN A 109 1.32 -3.56 9.33
CA ASN A 109 2.70 -3.50 8.83
C ASN A 109 2.65 -3.19 7.33
N TYR A 110 3.48 -2.25 6.90
CA TYR A 110 3.68 -1.89 5.51
C TYR A 110 5.03 -2.44 5.02
N ASP A 111 4.99 -3.41 4.10
CA ASP A 111 6.17 -4.16 3.64
C ASP A 111 6.51 -3.83 2.18
N LEU A 112 7.62 -3.11 1.96
CA LEU A 112 8.07 -2.66 0.63
C LEU A 112 9.58 -2.33 0.64
N SER A 113 10.17 -2.08 -0.54
CA SER A 113 11.47 -1.40 -0.63
C SER A 113 11.36 0.07 -0.18
N PRO A 114 12.35 0.62 0.56
CA PRO A 114 12.40 2.03 0.92
C PRO A 114 12.28 2.97 -0.29
N ASP A 115 12.84 2.59 -1.45
CA ASP A 115 12.85 3.39 -2.69
C ASP A 115 11.46 3.59 -3.32
N LEU A 116 10.46 2.80 -2.91
CA LEU A 116 9.15 2.73 -3.54
C LEU A 116 8.02 3.31 -2.67
N ASN A 117 8.31 3.71 -1.42
CA ASN A 117 7.32 4.37 -0.57
C ASN A 117 7.56 5.88 -0.52
N GLU A 118 6.47 6.63 -0.47
CA GLU A 118 6.56 8.08 -0.56
C GLU A 118 6.85 8.75 0.81
N GLY A 119 6.68 8.03 1.92
CA GLY A 119 7.03 8.51 3.27
C GLY A 119 6.23 9.74 3.70
N PHE A 120 4.93 9.77 3.40
CA PHE A 120 4.10 10.97 3.61
C PHE A 120 2.94 10.67 4.56
N LEU A 121 3.00 11.26 5.75
CA LEU A 121 1.91 11.29 6.71
C LEU A 121 1.22 12.65 6.59
N LEU A 122 -0.06 12.65 6.24
CA LEU A 122 -0.84 13.87 6.06
C LEU A 122 -1.99 13.90 7.07
N ARG A 123 -2.20 15.06 7.68
CA ARG A 123 -3.45 15.46 8.34
C ARG A 123 -4.11 16.57 7.51
N SER A 124 -5.41 16.41 7.26
CA SER A 124 -6.18 17.18 6.27
C SER A 124 -7.64 17.34 6.68
N GLU A 125 -8.32 18.38 6.16
CA GLU A 125 -9.75 18.65 6.32
C GLU A 125 -10.47 18.81 4.97
N TRP A 126 -10.12 17.98 3.99
CA TRP A 126 -10.40 18.27 2.57
C TRP A 126 -11.90 18.26 2.20
N THR A 127 -12.73 17.47 2.88
CA THR A 127 -14.21 17.57 2.79
C THR A 127 -14.86 18.30 3.98
N GLY A 128 -14.07 19.02 4.79
CA GLY A 128 -14.54 19.71 6.01
C GLY A 128 -14.51 18.85 7.28
N ARG A 129 -13.90 17.67 7.24
CA ARG A 129 -13.69 16.79 8.40
C ARG A 129 -12.23 16.41 8.57
N ALA A 130 -11.74 16.23 9.80
CA ALA A 130 -10.34 15.92 10.01
C ALA A 130 -10.03 14.44 9.71
N VAL A 131 -9.04 14.21 8.84
CA VAL A 131 -8.51 12.90 8.44
C VAL A 131 -6.98 12.91 8.58
N MET A 132 -6.40 11.83 9.10
CA MET A 132 -4.96 11.62 9.20
C MET A 132 -4.59 10.24 8.68
N GLY A 133 -3.55 10.12 7.84
CA GLY A 133 -3.12 8.82 7.35
C GLY A 133 -1.87 8.84 6.46
N MET A 134 -1.37 7.63 6.16
CA MET A 134 -0.21 7.43 5.28
C MET A 134 -0.64 7.52 3.81
N VAL A 135 -0.20 8.58 3.14
CA VAL A 135 -0.54 8.91 1.75
C VAL A 135 0.13 7.94 0.77
N GLU A 136 -0.61 7.61 -0.28
CA GLU A 136 -0.10 6.94 -1.48
C GLU A 136 -0.79 7.56 -2.72
N PHE A 137 -0.08 7.61 -3.84
CA PHE A 137 -0.54 8.28 -5.07
C PHE A 137 -0.82 9.77 -4.83
N LEU A 138 0.05 10.43 -4.06
CA LEU A 138 0.08 11.90 -3.82
C LEU A 138 -1.09 12.47 -3.03
N TRP A 139 -2.26 11.83 -2.99
CA TRP A 139 -3.45 12.34 -2.27
C TRP A 139 -4.36 11.25 -1.67
N GLY A 140 -4.36 10.04 -2.25
CA GLY A 140 -5.04 8.87 -1.69
C GLY A 140 -4.41 8.40 -0.38
N LEU A 141 -5.09 7.52 0.35
CA LEU A 141 -4.61 6.98 1.62
C LEU A 141 -4.42 5.48 1.55
N SER A 142 -3.31 5.00 2.09
CA SER A 142 -3.02 3.57 2.22
C SER A 142 -3.53 3.00 3.54
N ASP A 143 -3.49 3.82 4.59
CA ASP A 143 -4.20 3.66 5.85
C ASP A 143 -4.50 5.04 6.44
N GLY A 144 -5.41 5.11 7.41
CA GLY A 144 -5.76 6.35 8.09
C GLY A 144 -6.88 6.22 9.12
N ILE A 145 -7.16 7.34 9.78
CA ILE A 145 -8.22 7.55 10.78
C ILE A 145 -8.88 8.92 10.57
N ASN A 146 -10.17 9.04 10.88
CA ASN A 146 -10.90 10.31 10.87
C ASN A 146 -11.43 10.74 12.25
N ASP A 147 -12.00 11.93 12.32
CA ASP A 147 -12.50 12.57 13.55
C ASP A 147 -13.66 11.85 14.27
N ALA A 148 -14.38 10.96 13.58
CA ALA A 148 -15.35 10.03 14.19
C ALA A 148 -14.71 8.72 14.68
N GLY A 149 -13.41 8.53 14.40
CA GLY A 149 -12.64 7.36 14.79
C GLY A 149 -12.72 6.18 13.83
N LEU A 150 -13.39 6.29 12.66
CA LEU A 150 -13.27 5.25 11.64
C LEU A 150 -11.81 5.19 11.19
N SER A 151 -11.21 4.01 11.34
CA SER A 151 -9.86 3.67 10.88
C SER A 151 -9.95 2.62 9.79
N VAL A 152 -9.19 2.81 8.71
CA VAL A 152 -9.14 1.92 7.55
C VAL A 152 -7.69 1.66 7.19
N ALA A 153 -7.36 0.45 6.77
CA ALA A 153 -6.03 0.09 6.31
C ALA A 153 -6.06 -0.97 5.22
N LEU A 154 -5.21 -0.83 4.20
CA LEU A 154 -5.21 -1.71 3.03
C LEU A 154 -4.06 -2.72 3.00
N ALA A 155 -4.35 -3.86 2.38
CA ALA A 155 -3.38 -4.82 1.90
C ALA A 155 -3.74 -5.21 0.46
N TYR A 156 -2.73 -5.49 -0.35
CA TYR A 156 -2.92 -6.02 -1.71
C TYR A 156 -3.72 -7.35 -1.65
N GLY A 157 -4.71 -7.54 -2.54
CA GLY A 157 -5.54 -8.75 -2.57
C GLY A 157 -4.80 -10.00 -3.04
N GLY A 158 -3.58 -9.84 -3.53
CA GLY A 158 -2.70 -10.94 -3.90
C GLY A 158 -2.81 -11.38 -5.36
N ARG A 159 -3.62 -10.71 -6.20
CA ARG A 159 -3.79 -11.05 -7.62
C ARG A 159 -3.80 -9.80 -8.49
N SER A 160 -3.18 -9.89 -9.67
CA SER A 160 -2.83 -8.74 -10.50
C SER A 160 -3.88 -8.35 -11.55
N GLU A 161 -4.98 -9.09 -11.67
CA GLU A 161 -6.02 -8.80 -12.65
C GLU A 161 -6.74 -7.47 -12.36
N THR A 162 -7.05 -6.73 -13.43
CA THR A 162 -7.70 -5.43 -13.38
C THR A 162 -9.12 -5.48 -13.94
N GLY A 163 -10.03 -4.75 -13.31
CA GLY A 163 -11.37 -4.45 -13.81
C GLY A 163 -11.64 -2.94 -13.81
N LYS A 164 -12.82 -2.53 -14.28
CA LYS A 164 -13.23 -1.12 -14.34
C LYS A 164 -13.57 -0.59 -12.94
N GLY A 165 -12.71 0.24 -12.36
CA GLY A 165 -12.89 0.75 -11.01
C GLY A 165 -11.85 1.79 -10.59
N PHE A 166 -11.85 2.19 -9.32
CA PHE A 166 -10.90 3.14 -8.76
C PHE A 166 -9.66 2.50 -8.14
N GLY A 167 -8.59 3.29 -8.06
CA GLY A 167 -7.46 3.04 -7.18
C GLY A 167 -7.91 2.91 -5.72
N ILE A 168 -7.43 1.87 -5.02
CA ILE A 168 -7.86 1.59 -3.65
C ILE A 168 -7.55 2.75 -2.69
N THR A 169 -6.47 3.49 -2.95
CA THR A 169 -6.05 4.61 -2.11
C THR A 169 -7.04 5.77 -2.12
N THR A 170 -7.68 6.01 -3.27
CA THR A 170 -8.79 6.99 -3.40
C THR A 170 -10.08 6.46 -2.78
N ILE A 171 -10.35 5.15 -2.86
CA ILE A 171 -11.49 4.53 -2.14
C ILE A 171 -11.29 4.68 -0.62
N VAL A 172 -10.11 4.36 -0.08
CA VAL A 172 -9.79 4.51 1.35
C VAL A 172 -9.86 5.98 1.80
N ARG A 173 -9.34 6.91 0.98
CA ARG A 173 -9.56 8.36 1.17
C ARG A 173 -11.06 8.65 1.28
N TYR A 174 -11.85 8.28 0.28
CA TYR A 174 -13.29 8.55 0.27
C TYR A 174 -14.03 8.00 1.50
N LEU A 175 -13.72 6.77 1.94
CA LEU A 175 -14.28 6.21 3.17
C LEU A 175 -13.95 7.08 4.40
N LEU A 176 -12.70 7.53 4.52
CA LEU A 176 -12.27 8.35 5.65
C LEU A 176 -12.87 9.77 5.59
N GLU A 177 -13.01 10.36 4.41
CA GLU A 177 -13.62 11.69 4.19
C GLU A 177 -15.16 11.71 4.35
N THR A 178 -15.86 10.55 4.32
CA THR A 178 -17.34 10.51 4.30
C THR A 178 -18.03 9.57 5.30
N CYS A 179 -17.34 8.56 5.84
CA CYS A 179 -17.93 7.57 6.74
C CYS A 179 -17.45 7.72 8.18
N GLU A 180 -18.35 7.60 9.14
CA GLU A 180 -18.07 7.64 10.60
C GLU A 180 -17.89 6.25 11.21
N THR A 181 -18.50 5.23 10.61
CA THR A 181 -18.61 3.88 11.20
C THR A 181 -18.34 2.76 10.20
N VAL A 182 -17.95 1.59 10.69
CA VAL A 182 -17.71 0.41 9.85
C VAL A 182 -18.95 0.05 9.01
N PRO A 183 -20.20 0.04 9.54
CA PRO A 183 -21.39 -0.24 8.72
C PRO A 183 -21.67 0.78 7.61
N GLN A 184 -21.31 2.06 7.78
CA GLN A 184 -21.41 3.04 6.70
C GLN A 184 -20.37 2.76 5.62
N ALA A 185 -19.11 2.52 6.02
CA ALA A 185 -18.03 2.20 5.09
C ALA A 185 -18.32 0.93 4.25
N LEU A 186 -18.90 -0.11 4.85
CA LEU A 186 -19.33 -1.31 4.13
C LEU A 186 -20.42 -1.02 3.07
N LYS A 187 -21.36 -0.11 3.34
CA LYS A 187 -22.39 0.32 2.37
C LYS A 187 -21.79 1.10 1.19
N VAL A 188 -20.70 1.84 1.41
CA VAL A 188 -19.98 2.55 0.34
C VAL A 188 -19.16 1.56 -0.51
N LEU A 189 -18.42 0.65 0.13
CA LEU A 189 -17.63 -0.37 -0.56
C LEU A 189 -18.48 -1.28 -1.46
N ALA A 190 -19.72 -1.57 -1.08
CA ALA A 190 -20.66 -2.32 -1.91
C ALA A 190 -21.08 -1.59 -3.21
N LYS A 191 -20.80 -0.29 -3.35
CA LYS A 191 -21.19 0.55 -4.49
C LYS A 191 -20.02 1.07 -5.33
N VAL A 192 -18.87 1.34 -4.69
CA VAL A 192 -17.69 1.90 -5.37
C VAL A 192 -16.83 0.76 -5.94
N PRO A 193 -16.67 0.66 -7.27
CA PRO A 193 -15.91 -0.43 -7.87
C PRO A 193 -14.40 -0.24 -7.65
N SER A 194 -13.71 -1.31 -7.27
CA SER A 194 -12.24 -1.35 -7.21
C SER A 194 -11.66 -1.76 -8.55
N HIS A 195 -10.56 -1.15 -8.98
CA HIS A 195 -9.87 -1.58 -10.21
C HIS A 195 -9.14 -2.91 -10.07
N MET A 196 -8.79 -3.37 -8.87
CA MET A 196 -8.03 -4.60 -8.60
C MET A 196 -8.52 -5.30 -7.33
N ALA A 197 -7.99 -6.50 -7.07
CA ALA A 197 -8.20 -7.22 -5.83
C ALA A 197 -7.48 -6.54 -4.64
N TYR A 198 -8.23 -6.21 -3.59
CA TYR A 198 -7.68 -5.65 -2.34
C TYR A 198 -8.33 -6.22 -1.09
N ASN A 199 -7.64 -6.11 0.03
CA ASN A 199 -8.13 -6.46 1.34
C ASN A 199 -8.13 -5.20 2.21
N LEU A 200 -9.27 -4.84 2.80
CA LEU A 200 -9.35 -3.77 3.79
C LEU A 200 -9.66 -4.35 5.16
N VAL A 201 -8.97 -3.87 6.19
CA VAL A 201 -9.40 -4.02 7.59
C VAL A 201 -9.90 -2.66 8.07
N LEU A 202 -11.02 -2.67 8.79
CA LEU A 202 -11.70 -1.48 9.30
C LEU A 202 -11.98 -1.63 10.80
N ALA A 203 -11.95 -0.51 11.53
CA ALA A 203 -12.35 -0.41 12.93
C ALA A 203 -12.99 0.96 13.21
N ASP A 204 -13.98 1.04 14.10
CA ASP A 204 -14.57 2.33 14.52
C ASP A 204 -14.57 2.54 16.04
N ALA A 205 -14.84 3.77 16.48
CA ALA A 205 -14.83 4.16 17.90
C ALA A 205 -15.84 3.37 18.75
N SER A 206 -16.93 2.86 18.16
CA SER A 206 -17.89 2.00 18.87
C SER A 206 -17.27 0.65 19.25
N GLY A 207 -16.23 0.21 18.53
CA GLY A 207 -15.56 -1.07 18.69
C GLY A 207 -16.01 -2.12 17.68
N LYS A 208 -16.73 -1.73 16.62
CA LYS A 208 -16.98 -2.62 15.49
C LYS A 208 -15.70 -2.74 14.67
N THR A 209 -15.47 -3.93 14.11
CA THR A 209 -14.33 -4.23 13.24
C THR A 209 -14.78 -5.10 12.08
N ALA A 210 -14.20 -4.91 10.90
CA ALA A 210 -14.43 -5.78 9.74
C ALA A 210 -13.12 -6.07 9.02
N SER A 211 -13.11 -7.16 8.25
CA SER A 211 -12.20 -7.32 7.11
C SER A 211 -13.05 -7.60 5.89
N VAL A 212 -12.66 -7.07 4.75
CA VAL A 212 -13.34 -7.26 3.47
C VAL A 212 -12.37 -7.49 2.34
N GLU A 213 -12.76 -8.38 1.44
CA GLU A 213 -12.08 -8.63 0.17
C GLU A 213 -12.87 -7.91 -0.93
N LEU A 214 -12.19 -7.04 -1.68
CA LEU A 214 -12.73 -6.31 -2.82
C LEU A 214 -12.33 -7.00 -4.11
N SER A 215 -13.26 -7.09 -5.06
CA SER A 215 -13.01 -7.69 -6.38
C SER A 215 -12.74 -6.63 -7.46
N PRO A 216 -11.88 -6.95 -8.47
CA PRO A 216 -11.72 -6.11 -9.65
C PRO A 216 -13.05 -5.91 -10.38
N GLY A 217 -13.37 -4.66 -10.74
CA GLY A 217 -14.67 -4.28 -11.32
C GLY A 217 -15.79 -4.04 -10.30
N GLY A 218 -15.54 -4.32 -9.02
CA GLY A 218 -16.54 -4.23 -7.94
C GLY A 218 -16.95 -5.59 -7.38
N GLY A 219 -17.64 -5.56 -6.24
CA GLY A 219 -17.95 -6.74 -5.42
C GLY A 219 -17.16 -6.75 -4.12
N VAL A 220 -17.81 -7.20 -3.04
CA VAL A 220 -17.28 -7.19 -1.67
C VAL A 220 -17.64 -8.49 -0.97
N THR A 221 -16.66 -9.15 -0.36
CA THR A 221 -16.87 -10.30 0.53
C THR A 221 -16.44 -9.93 1.94
N VAL A 222 -17.36 -10.02 2.91
CA VAL A 222 -17.05 -9.77 4.33
C VAL A 222 -16.45 -11.02 4.95
N MET A 223 -15.27 -10.87 5.56
CA MET A 223 -14.51 -11.98 6.12
C MET A 223 -14.84 -12.20 7.60
N PRO A 224 -14.83 -13.45 8.10
CA PRO A 224 -15.27 -13.79 9.46
C PRO A 224 -14.35 -13.26 10.58
N ARG A 225 -13.19 -12.68 10.24
CA ARG A 225 -12.23 -12.10 11.18
C ARG A 225 -11.62 -10.84 10.60
N ALA A 226 -11.45 -9.82 11.43
CA ALA A 226 -10.84 -8.54 11.05
C ALA A 226 -9.31 -8.64 10.90
N ILE A 227 -8.83 -9.52 10.02
CA ILE A 227 -7.41 -9.73 9.71
C ILE A 227 -7.24 -9.88 8.19
N ALA A 228 -6.09 -9.45 7.67
CA ALA A 228 -5.74 -9.67 6.28
C ALA A 228 -4.22 -9.71 6.06
N THR A 229 -3.83 -10.25 4.91
CA THR A 229 -2.46 -10.23 4.38
C THR A 229 -2.53 -10.03 2.86
N ASN A 230 -1.63 -10.62 2.08
CA ASN A 230 -1.54 -10.44 0.63
C ASN A 230 -2.12 -11.61 -0.15
N HIS A 231 -3.34 -12.02 0.18
CA HIS A 231 -4.14 -13.01 -0.55
C HIS A 231 -5.62 -12.85 -0.18
N GLN A 232 -6.51 -13.34 -1.03
CA GLN A 232 -7.94 -13.46 -0.78
C GLN A 232 -8.36 -14.92 -0.55
N GLY A 233 -9.61 -15.15 -0.16
CA GLY A 233 -10.26 -16.45 -0.18
C GLY A 233 -10.58 -16.94 -1.61
N GLY A 234 -11.50 -17.91 -1.72
CA GLY A 234 -12.03 -18.36 -3.01
C GLY A 234 -11.16 -19.35 -3.80
N GLY A 235 -10.05 -19.82 -3.24
CA GLY A 235 -9.24 -20.91 -3.82
C GLY A 235 -8.18 -20.49 -4.85
N THR A 236 -8.23 -19.26 -5.36
CA THR A 236 -7.17 -18.73 -6.25
C THR A 236 -5.86 -18.53 -5.48
N VAL A 237 -4.75 -19.01 -6.05
CA VAL A 237 -3.40 -18.81 -5.50
C VAL A 237 -2.98 -17.35 -5.70
N ALA A 238 -2.35 -16.74 -4.70
CA ALA A 238 -1.80 -15.38 -4.85
C ALA A 238 -0.57 -15.38 -5.78
N ASP A 239 -0.23 -14.23 -6.38
CA ASP A 239 0.88 -14.10 -7.35
C ASP A 239 2.26 -14.36 -6.71
N ARG A 240 2.46 -13.95 -5.45
CA ARG A 240 3.77 -13.95 -4.77
C ARG A 240 3.70 -14.47 -3.32
N PRO A 241 3.17 -15.69 -3.07
CA PRO A 241 2.80 -16.13 -1.72
C PRO A 241 4.01 -16.49 -0.87
N LYS A 242 5.08 -17.03 -1.50
CA LYS A 242 6.35 -17.36 -0.84
C LYS A 242 7.09 -16.08 -0.42
N PHE A 243 7.31 -15.16 -1.35
CA PHE A 243 8.03 -13.88 -1.14
C PHE A 243 7.40 -13.04 -0.02
N THR A 244 6.08 -12.85 -0.10
CA THR A 244 5.31 -12.09 0.90
C THR A 244 5.05 -12.89 2.18
N ARG A 245 5.30 -14.21 2.22
CA ARG A 245 4.94 -15.12 3.32
C ARG A 245 3.45 -15.05 3.72
N THR A 246 2.58 -14.77 2.74
CA THR A 246 1.16 -14.37 2.95
C THR A 246 0.37 -15.38 3.81
N TYR A 247 0.42 -16.67 3.46
CA TYR A 247 -0.30 -17.73 4.19
C TYR A 247 0.29 -17.98 5.59
N GLN A 248 1.61 -17.85 5.78
CA GLN A 248 2.27 -17.99 7.08
C GLN A 248 1.83 -16.85 8.02
N ARG A 249 1.89 -15.60 7.56
CA ARG A 249 1.47 -14.42 8.33
C ARG A 249 -0.01 -14.47 8.69
N HIS A 250 -0.87 -14.85 7.75
CA HIS A 250 -2.30 -15.00 8.02
C HIS A 250 -2.60 -16.12 9.02
N THR A 251 -1.89 -17.26 8.92
CA THR A 251 -2.02 -18.36 9.90
C THR A 251 -1.56 -17.93 11.29
N HIS A 252 -0.51 -17.12 11.39
CA HIS A 252 -0.08 -16.51 12.65
C HIS A 252 -1.16 -15.55 13.20
N LEU A 253 -1.67 -14.62 12.39
CA LEU A 253 -2.77 -13.72 12.78
C LEU A 253 -4.04 -14.47 13.22
N LYS A 254 -4.37 -15.60 12.58
CA LYS A 254 -5.46 -16.49 13.02
C LYS A 254 -5.23 -17.07 14.41
N LYS A 255 -3.99 -17.39 14.79
CA LYS A 255 -3.65 -17.94 16.11
C LYS A 255 -3.51 -16.88 17.22
N LEU A 256 -3.38 -15.59 16.88
CA LEU A 256 -3.32 -14.53 17.87
C LEU A 256 -4.66 -14.37 18.63
N ASN A 257 -4.58 -14.46 19.95
CA ASN A 257 -5.63 -14.06 20.90
C ASN A 257 -5.03 -13.08 21.91
N VAL A 258 -5.11 -11.78 21.60
CA VAL A 258 -4.46 -10.71 22.40
C VAL A 258 -5.43 -9.57 22.67
N LYS A 259 -5.31 -8.94 23.86
CA LYS A 259 -6.05 -7.73 24.20
C LYS A 259 -5.68 -6.60 23.20
N PRO A 260 -6.61 -5.74 22.76
CA PRO A 260 -6.34 -4.72 21.72
C PRO A 260 -5.07 -3.90 21.94
N ARG A 261 -4.87 -3.36 23.16
CA ARG A 261 -3.67 -2.60 23.59
C ARG A 261 -2.33 -3.38 23.57
N LYS A 262 -2.33 -4.65 23.17
CA LYS A 262 -1.14 -5.51 23.02
C LYS A 262 -0.97 -6.03 21.58
N LEU A 263 -1.85 -5.62 20.65
CA LEU A 263 -1.81 -6.05 19.25
C LEU A 263 -0.57 -5.53 18.51
N ASN A 264 -0.25 -4.24 18.64
CA ASN A 264 0.95 -3.63 18.04
C ASN A 264 2.24 -4.39 18.40
N ARG A 265 2.38 -4.84 19.65
CA ARG A 265 3.55 -5.61 20.12
C ARG A 265 3.73 -6.98 19.44
N GLN A 266 2.72 -7.50 18.73
CA GLN A 266 2.86 -8.72 17.91
C GLN A 266 3.34 -8.39 16.49
N PHE A 267 2.95 -7.22 15.96
CA PHE A 267 3.34 -6.74 14.64
C PHE A 267 4.82 -6.34 14.57
N LEU A 268 5.39 -5.92 15.70
CA LEU A 268 6.82 -5.66 15.90
C LEU A 268 7.66 -6.95 16.08
N LYS A 269 7.18 -8.10 15.62
CA LYS A 269 7.87 -9.40 15.75
C LYS A 269 7.70 -10.27 14.50
N PRO A 270 8.66 -11.15 14.18
CA PRO A 270 8.44 -12.23 13.22
C PRO A 270 7.25 -13.12 13.64
N PRO A 271 6.45 -13.65 12.69
CA PRO A 271 6.63 -13.55 11.24
C PRO A 271 5.97 -12.31 10.63
N LEU A 272 5.41 -11.39 11.43
CA LEU A 272 4.69 -10.21 10.92
C LEU A 272 5.65 -9.09 10.50
N LEU A 273 6.62 -8.75 11.35
CA LEU A 273 7.73 -7.85 11.00
C LEU A 273 8.60 -8.51 9.91
N GLN A 274 8.91 -7.75 8.86
CA GLN A 274 9.81 -8.12 7.78
C GLN A 274 11.07 -7.26 7.83
N ASP A 275 12.20 -7.85 7.48
CA ASP A 275 13.55 -7.29 7.61
C ASP A 275 14.41 -7.52 6.35
N ARG A 276 13.85 -8.12 5.30
CA ARG A 276 14.56 -8.48 4.05
C ARG A 276 14.67 -7.29 3.10
N TYR A 277 15.14 -6.15 3.60
CA TYR A 277 15.32 -4.92 2.80
C TYR A 277 16.25 -5.16 1.60
N ASP A 278 17.32 -5.95 1.77
CA ASP A 278 18.25 -6.34 0.70
C ASP A 278 17.59 -7.18 -0.42
N ALA A 279 16.43 -7.80 -0.14
CA ALA A 279 15.58 -8.50 -1.12
C ALA A 279 14.36 -7.66 -1.55
N GLY A 280 14.37 -6.35 -1.30
CA GLY A 280 13.29 -5.42 -1.62
C GLY A 280 12.02 -5.55 -0.77
N PHE A 281 12.10 -6.17 0.42
CA PHE A 281 10.92 -6.50 1.24
C PHE A 281 11.16 -6.43 2.76
N GLY A 282 11.00 -5.25 3.35
CA GLY A 282 11.01 -5.06 4.80
C GLY A 282 9.88 -4.14 5.26
N THR A 283 9.55 -4.20 6.56
CA THR A 283 8.47 -3.41 7.15
C THR A 283 8.95 -1.98 7.37
N LEU A 284 8.61 -1.09 6.43
CA LEU A 284 8.97 0.33 6.51
C LEU A 284 8.36 0.99 7.74
N PHE A 285 7.10 0.67 8.04
CA PHE A 285 6.43 1.15 9.24
C PHE A 285 5.38 0.16 9.79
N THR A 286 5.18 0.23 11.11
CA THR A 286 4.02 -0.35 11.79
C THR A 286 3.12 0.79 12.27
N ALA A 287 1.93 0.92 11.69
CA ALA A 287 0.92 1.89 12.12
C ALA A 287 -0.04 1.24 13.14
N GLU A 288 -0.23 1.85 14.31
CA GLU A 288 -1.27 1.51 15.29
C GLU A 288 -2.29 2.65 15.40
N TYR A 289 -3.52 2.41 14.99
CA TYR A 289 -4.63 3.35 15.14
C TYR A 289 -5.46 3.04 16.39
N ASP A 290 -5.80 4.07 17.16
CA ASP A 290 -6.80 4.03 18.24
C ASP A 290 -8.07 4.80 17.83
N PRO A 291 -9.09 4.11 17.27
CA PRO A 291 -10.38 4.71 16.96
C PRO A 291 -11.02 5.56 18.05
N ARG A 292 -10.83 5.21 19.34
CA ARG A 292 -11.46 5.92 20.46
C ARG A 292 -10.68 7.15 20.90
N ALA A 293 -9.36 7.15 20.74
CA ALA A 293 -8.50 8.27 21.09
C ALA A 293 -8.15 9.17 19.90
N ARG A 294 -8.50 8.75 18.67
CA ARG A 294 -8.23 9.48 17.41
C ARG A 294 -6.73 9.72 17.20
N THR A 295 -5.93 8.69 17.51
CA THR A 295 -4.46 8.72 17.43
C THR A 295 -3.87 7.65 16.52
N LEU A 296 -2.68 7.95 16.03
CA LEU A 296 -1.78 7.07 15.29
C LEU A 296 -0.47 6.96 16.06
N GLY A 297 -0.05 5.74 16.38
CA GLY A 297 1.33 5.43 16.73
C GLY A 297 2.05 4.81 15.55
N LEU A 298 2.97 5.55 14.93
CA LEU A 298 3.75 5.08 13.79
C LEU A 298 5.14 4.61 14.26
N THR A 299 5.42 3.32 14.17
CA THR A 299 6.75 2.78 14.50
C THR A 299 7.61 2.67 13.24
N LEU A 300 8.73 3.41 13.22
CA LEU A 300 9.71 3.51 12.14
C LEU A 300 11.04 2.89 12.61
N ASN A 301 11.43 1.74 12.04
CA ASN A 301 12.64 0.99 12.45
C ASN A 301 12.86 0.91 13.98
N GLY A 302 11.80 0.53 14.71
CA GLY A 302 11.81 0.40 16.18
C GLY A 302 11.56 1.70 16.97
N GLN A 303 11.72 2.89 16.36
CA GLN A 303 11.40 4.17 17.01
C GLN A 303 9.92 4.51 16.81
N ARG A 304 9.22 4.97 17.86
CA ARG A 304 7.79 5.32 17.79
C ARG A 304 7.60 6.84 17.63
N TRP A 305 6.71 7.22 16.74
CA TRP A 305 6.25 8.59 16.51
C TRP A 305 4.73 8.61 16.65
N ASP A 306 4.23 9.17 17.74
CA ASP A 306 2.80 9.30 18.01
C ASP A 306 2.25 10.63 17.48
N GLN A 307 1.01 10.59 16.99
CA GLN A 307 0.25 11.72 16.45
C GLN A 307 -1.24 11.60 16.85
N SER A 308 -1.94 12.72 16.94
CA SER A 308 -3.40 12.78 17.16
C SER A 308 -4.07 13.74 16.17
N LEU A 309 -5.37 13.55 15.90
CA LEU A 309 -6.10 14.49 15.04
C LEU A 309 -6.26 15.88 15.66
N ASP A 310 -6.39 15.96 16.98
CA ASP A 310 -6.61 17.20 17.75
C ASP A 310 -5.29 17.93 18.11
N GLY A 311 -4.13 17.30 17.88
CA GLY A 311 -2.82 17.77 18.32
C GLY A 311 -1.69 17.33 17.39
N PHE A 312 -1.97 17.32 16.08
CA PHE A 312 -1.01 16.90 15.07
C PHE A 312 0.24 17.81 15.08
N SER A 313 1.41 17.20 15.02
CA SER A 313 2.70 17.90 15.03
C SER A 313 3.44 17.64 13.73
N GLU A 314 3.66 18.68 12.91
CA GLU A 314 4.48 18.57 11.71
C GLU A 314 5.93 18.18 12.05
N GLY A 315 6.60 17.47 11.14
CA GLY A 315 7.99 17.09 11.36
C GLY A 315 8.57 16.21 10.27
N ARG A 316 9.86 15.87 10.43
CA ARG A 316 10.60 15.00 9.52
C ARG A 316 11.39 13.96 10.30
N ARG A 317 11.41 12.72 9.80
CA ARG A 317 12.28 11.64 10.25
C ARG A 317 12.99 11.04 9.05
N VAL A 318 14.30 10.84 9.13
CA VAL A 318 15.06 10.07 8.14
C VAL A 318 15.40 8.73 8.78
N VAL A 319 14.92 7.65 8.16
CA VAL A 319 15.07 6.28 8.68
C VAL A 319 16.10 5.56 7.82
N ASP A 320 17.11 4.97 8.47
CA ASP A 320 18.12 4.14 7.82
C ASP A 320 17.82 2.66 8.10
N TYR A 321 17.44 1.92 7.06
CA TYR A 321 17.13 0.49 7.16
C TYR A 321 18.37 -0.40 6.96
N ALA A 322 19.51 0.14 6.51
CA ALA A 322 20.76 -0.63 6.45
C ALA A 322 21.26 -0.98 7.86
N GLN A 323 20.97 -0.14 8.86
CA GLN A 323 21.35 -0.37 10.25
C GLN A 323 20.47 -1.40 10.99
N ALA A 324 19.27 -1.70 10.49
CA ALA A 324 18.40 -2.75 11.05
C ALA A 324 19.09 -4.14 11.06
N ARG A 325 20.07 -4.33 10.17
CA ARG A 325 20.93 -5.51 10.02
C ARG A 325 21.76 -5.87 11.27
N ALA A 326 22.03 -4.93 12.17
CA ALA A 326 22.97 -5.15 13.29
C ALA A 326 22.37 -5.91 14.49
N ALA A 327 21.04 -6.00 14.61
CA ALA A 327 20.38 -6.55 15.80
C ALA A 327 20.03 -8.05 15.73
N ALA A 328 20.29 -8.73 14.60
CA ALA A 328 19.77 -10.08 14.33
C ALA A 328 20.81 -11.04 13.70
N ILE A 329 21.71 -11.57 14.53
CA ILE A 329 22.75 -12.57 14.21
C ILE A 329 22.89 -13.46 15.47
N ARG A 330 22.85 -14.80 15.48
CA ARG A 330 22.67 -15.88 14.45
C ARG A 330 21.77 -16.99 15.12
N PRO A 331 21.79 -18.34 14.88
CA PRO A 331 22.59 -19.20 13.98
C PRO A 331 21.77 -20.02 12.95
N GLU A 332 22.49 -20.89 12.23
CA GLU A 332 22.12 -21.54 10.96
C GLU A 332 21.18 -22.76 11.08
N VAL A 333 20.49 -23.05 9.97
CA VAL A 333 19.96 -24.38 9.63
C VAL A 333 20.32 -24.67 8.17
N LYS A 334 20.89 -25.86 7.90
CA LYS A 334 21.27 -26.29 6.54
C LYS A 334 20.03 -26.59 5.68
N ALA A 335 20.04 -26.15 4.42
CA ALA A 335 19.03 -26.51 3.42
C ALA A 335 19.41 -27.82 2.68
N PRO A 336 18.42 -28.62 2.23
CA PRO A 336 18.66 -29.77 1.36
C PRO A 336 18.76 -29.35 -0.12
N THR A 337 19.61 -30.04 -0.87
CA THR A 337 19.94 -29.71 -2.26
C THR A 337 18.96 -30.27 -3.28
N TRP A 338 18.34 -29.39 -4.08
CA TRP A 338 17.98 -29.62 -5.48
C TRP A 338 18.33 -28.33 -6.25
N ILE A 339 18.48 -28.40 -7.58
CA ILE A 339 19.06 -27.33 -8.41
C ILE A 339 18.33 -25.99 -8.18
N GLU A 340 18.91 -25.18 -7.29
CA GLU A 340 18.38 -23.88 -6.88
C GLU A 340 19.11 -22.78 -7.63
N VAL A 341 18.34 -21.86 -8.21
CA VAL A 341 18.86 -20.54 -8.54
C VAL A 341 19.25 -19.88 -7.22
N ASP A 342 20.52 -19.52 -7.07
CA ASP A 342 21.05 -18.91 -5.84
C ASP A 342 20.55 -17.46 -5.67
N TRP A 343 19.35 -17.33 -5.11
CA TRP A 343 18.74 -16.04 -4.81
C TRP A 343 19.45 -15.26 -3.70
N SER A 344 20.50 -15.81 -3.04
CA SER A 344 21.34 -14.99 -2.16
C SER A 344 22.08 -13.90 -2.95
N GLN A 345 22.29 -14.12 -4.26
CA GLN A 345 22.89 -13.15 -5.17
C GLN A 345 21.89 -12.13 -5.76
N ALA A 346 20.62 -12.16 -5.34
CA ALA A 346 19.62 -11.16 -5.76
C ALA A 346 20.00 -9.72 -5.36
N ALA A 347 20.83 -9.55 -4.32
CA ALA A 347 21.40 -8.27 -3.92
C ALA A 347 22.44 -7.71 -4.93
N HIS A 348 22.89 -8.53 -5.89
CA HIS A 348 23.83 -8.16 -6.96
C HIS A 348 23.13 -7.95 -8.31
N VAL A 349 21.81 -8.12 -8.39
CA VAL A 349 21.01 -7.74 -9.57
C VAL A 349 21.13 -6.24 -9.79
N ASP A 350 21.55 -5.82 -11.00
CA ASP A 350 21.41 -4.42 -11.40
C ASP A 350 19.93 -4.12 -11.63
N TRP A 351 19.24 -3.73 -10.56
CA TRP A 351 17.84 -3.31 -10.60
C TRP A 351 17.60 -2.09 -11.51
N SER A 352 18.64 -1.31 -11.80
CA SER A 352 18.56 -0.26 -12.82
C SER A 352 18.62 -0.84 -14.24
N ALA A 353 19.35 -1.93 -14.48
CA ALA A 353 19.27 -2.69 -15.74
C ALA A 353 17.90 -3.36 -15.89
N VAL A 354 17.37 -3.99 -14.83
CA VAL A 354 16.00 -4.56 -14.83
C VAL A 354 14.98 -3.47 -15.19
N ALA A 355 15.08 -2.28 -14.58
CA ALA A 355 14.20 -1.16 -14.87
C ALA A 355 14.38 -0.62 -16.31
N ARG A 356 15.61 -0.53 -16.83
CA ARG A 356 15.90 -0.11 -18.22
C ARG A 356 15.39 -1.12 -19.25
N ASP A 357 15.64 -2.41 -19.07
CA ASP A 357 15.23 -3.48 -19.98
C ASP A 357 13.70 -3.70 -19.96
N PHE A 358 13.07 -3.49 -18.79
CA PHE A 358 11.61 -3.41 -18.65
C PHE A 358 11.05 -2.17 -19.38
N ALA A 359 11.67 -0.99 -19.22
CA ALA A 359 11.28 0.23 -19.94
C ALA A 359 11.51 0.14 -21.46
N ALA A 360 12.47 -0.68 -21.91
CA ALA A 360 12.72 -1.00 -23.32
C ALA A 360 11.83 -2.13 -23.87
N GLY A 361 10.91 -2.69 -23.07
CA GLY A 361 9.97 -3.73 -23.50
C GLY A 361 10.58 -5.11 -23.77
N THR A 362 11.83 -5.35 -23.34
CA THR A 362 12.56 -6.60 -23.66
C THR A 362 12.14 -7.82 -22.81
N ASN A 363 11.37 -7.63 -21.73
CA ASN A 363 10.73 -8.69 -20.93
C ASN A 363 11.60 -9.93 -20.66
N ARG A 364 12.85 -9.72 -20.24
CA ARG A 364 13.75 -10.82 -19.84
C ARG A 364 13.33 -11.41 -18.50
N ASP A 365 13.52 -12.71 -18.33
CA ASP A 365 13.34 -13.37 -17.04
C ASP A 365 14.30 -12.78 -15.99
N ILE A 366 13.81 -12.60 -14.76
CA ILE A 366 14.55 -11.93 -13.68
C ILE A 366 15.82 -12.69 -13.26
N THR A 367 15.91 -14.00 -13.53
CA THR A 367 17.14 -14.79 -13.32
C THR A 367 18.28 -14.39 -14.26
N SER A 368 17.99 -13.79 -15.42
CA SER A 368 19.02 -13.36 -16.40
C SER A 368 19.85 -12.15 -15.95
N TYR A 369 19.49 -11.52 -14.82
CA TYR A 369 20.21 -10.41 -14.21
C TYR A 369 21.04 -10.84 -12.99
N LEU A 370 21.08 -12.14 -12.66
CA LEU A 370 21.95 -12.69 -11.62
C LEU A 370 23.39 -12.87 -12.13
N PRO A 371 24.42 -12.67 -11.30
CA PRO A 371 25.80 -12.97 -11.67
C PRO A 371 25.96 -14.44 -12.06
N GLY A 372 26.58 -14.71 -13.20
CA GLY A 372 26.85 -16.08 -13.68
C GLY A 372 25.76 -16.70 -14.58
N ALA A 373 24.66 -16.00 -14.88
CA ALA A 373 23.70 -16.47 -15.89
C ALA A 373 24.36 -16.48 -17.29
N GLU A 374 24.49 -17.66 -17.91
CA GLU A 374 25.14 -17.81 -19.22
C GLU A 374 24.40 -17.03 -20.32
N ARG A 375 25.12 -16.13 -20.99
CA ARG A 375 24.60 -15.32 -22.09
C ARG A 375 24.56 -16.12 -23.40
N HIS A 376 23.63 -17.07 -23.52
CA HIS A 376 23.40 -17.73 -24.81
C HIS A 376 22.62 -16.81 -25.78
N PRO A 377 23.12 -16.59 -27.01
CA PRO A 377 22.38 -15.86 -28.03
C PRO A 377 21.22 -16.71 -28.56
N LYS A 378 20.15 -16.04 -29.02
CA LYS A 378 18.98 -16.69 -29.64
C LYS A 378 19.41 -17.65 -30.75
N LYS A 379 19.09 -18.94 -30.63
CA LYS A 379 19.01 -19.83 -31.80
C LYS A 379 17.67 -19.62 -32.49
N THR A 380 17.72 -19.04 -33.68
CA THR A 380 16.70 -19.17 -34.71
C THR A 380 16.61 -20.62 -35.19
N ALA A 381 15.42 -21.19 -35.25
CA ALA A 381 14.98 -22.15 -36.28
C ALA A 381 13.53 -22.62 -36.01
N CYS A 382 12.67 -22.54 -37.03
CA CYS A 382 11.60 -23.54 -37.18
C CYS A 382 12.25 -24.89 -37.54
N PRO A 383 11.57 -26.01 -37.28
CA PRO A 383 11.00 -26.67 -38.44
C PRO A 383 9.55 -27.12 -38.24
N SER A 384 8.82 -27.09 -39.35
CA SER A 384 7.55 -27.77 -39.57
C SER A 384 7.68 -29.29 -39.43
N TRP A 385 6.69 -29.94 -38.83
CA TRP A 385 6.31 -31.33 -39.13
C TRP A 385 4.78 -31.45 -39.15
N HIS A 386 4.30 -32.48 -39.85
CA HIS A 386 2.94 -32.62 -40.37
C HIS A 386 1.83 -32.80 -39.34
#